data_AF-A0AA37HS34-F1
#
_entry.id   AF-A0AA37HS34-F1
#
_cell.length_a   1.000
_cell.length_b   1.000
_cell.length_c   1.000
_cell.angle_alpha   90.00
_cell.angle_beta   90.00
_cell.angle_gamma   90.00
#
_symmetry.space_group_name_H-M   'P 1'
#
loop_
_entity.id
_entity.type
_entity.pdbx_description
1 polymer ?
#
loop_
_entity_poly.entity_id
_entity_poly.type
_entity_poly.pdbx_seq_one_letter_code
_entity_poly.pdbx_strand_id
1 'polypeptide(L)'
;MRCTLTLRTGEDPHPYAVLDRAARDLAAALVPVPAGILLLGAEHGRDVARLGAMLAVHEAETGLADGTLRIVPVLGTARAVLAAASFADAGPRLAALALDATALAELGLGEAERVQARAMAGLVAAAAGVPMIALARDAVGRLGNA
;
A
#
# COMPACT_ATOMS: atom_id res chain seq x y z
N MET A 1 -1.58 1.32 13.87
CA MET A 1 -2.36 0.08 13.60
C MET A 1 -1.47 -0.88 12.82
N ARG A 2 -1.69 -2.20 12.89
CA ARG A 2 -0.90 -3.21 12.15
C ARG A 2 -1.82 -4.21 11.44
N CYS A 3 -1.33 -4.79 10.36
CA CYS A 3 -1.96 -5.87 9.63
C CYS A 3 -0.94 -6.94 9.25
N THR A 4 -1.40 -8.11 8.83
CA THR A 4 -0.55 -9.14 8.23
C THR A 4 -0.90 -9.29 6.76
N LEU A 5 0.11 -9.34 5.90
CA LEU A 5 -0.06 -9.46 4.45
C LEU A 5 0.83 -10.57 3.92
N THR A 6 0.32 -11.29 2.93
CA THR A 6 1.08 -12.21 2.08
C THR A 6 1.16 -11.60 0.69
N LEU A 7 2.36 -11.22 0.24
CA LEU A 7 2.50 -10.54 -1.05
C LEU A 7 2.53 -11.51 -2.23
N ARG A 8 3.01 -12.74 -2.02
CA ARG A 8 3.08 -13.79 -3.05
C ARG A 8 2.45 -15.08 -2.57
N THR A 9 1.85 -15.82 -3.49
CA THR A 9 1.28 -17.14 -3.17
C THR A 9 2.36 -18.09 -2.64
N GLY A 10 2.11 -18.69 -1.48
CA GLY A 10 3.05 -19.62 -0.83
C GLY A 10 4.08 -18.95 0.10
N GLU A 11 4.01 -17.63 0.29
CA GLU A 11 4.83 -16.91 1.27
C GLU A 11 4.11 -16.82 2.63
N ASP A 12 4.87 -16.85 3.72
CA ASP A 12 4.32 -16.66 5.06
C ASP A 12 3.77 -15.23 5.24
N PRO A 13 2.69 -15.03 6.02
CA PRO A 13 2.19 -13.69 6.29
C PRO A 13 3.19 -12.87 7.11
N HIS A 14 3.47 -11.65 6.66
CA HIS A 14 4.38 -10.73 7.33
C HIS A 14 3.65 -9.54 7.95
N PRO A 15 4.13 -9.00 9.10
CA PRO A 15 3.51 -7.84 9.74
C PRO A 15 3.85 -6.54 9.01
N TYR A 16 2.82 -5.77 8.67
CA TYR A 16 2.91 -4.43 8.10
C TYR A 16 2.35 -3.39 9.07
N ALA A 17 3.01 -2.24 9.17
CA ALA A 17 2.44 -1.09 9.84
C ALA A 17 1.45 -0.39 8.91
N VAL A 18 0.27 -0.04 9.43
CA VAL A 18 -0.77 0.67 8.68
C VAL A 18 -0.62 2.15 8.96
N LEU A 19 -0.38 2.93 7.90
CA LEU A 19 -0.25 4.39 7.95
C LEU A 19 -1.25 5.03 7.01
N ASP A 20 -1.80 6.18 7.41
CA ASP A 20 -2.46 7.09 6.48
C ASP A 20 -1.46 8.09 5.88
N ARG A 21 -1.89 8.84 4.86
CA ARG A 21 -1.07 9.86 4.20
C ARG A 21 -0.68 11.04 5.11
N ALA A 22 -1.40 11.25 6.21
CA ALA A 22 -1.20 12.36 7.14
C ALA A 22 -0.34 11.99 8.36
N ALA A 23 0.17 10.74 8.43
CA ALA A 23 0.79 10.16 9.61
C ALA A 23 1.78 11.12 10.28
N ARG A 24 1.39 11.62 11.46
CA ARG A 24 2.16 12.61 12.25
C ARG A 24 3.31 12.00 13.03
N ASP A 25 3.30 10.67 13.24
CA ASP A 25 4.34 9.97 13.99
C ASP A 25 4.73 8.66 13.28
N LEU A 26 5.64 8.80 12.31
CA LEU A 26 6.21 7.67 11.58
C LEU A 26 7.02 6.77 12.50
N ALA A 27 7.85 7.33 13.39
CA ALA A 27 8.76 6.57 14.23
C ALA A 27 8.01 5.61 15.17
N ALA A 28 6.93 6.06 15.81
CA ALA A 28 6.12 5.20 16.67
C ALA A 28 5.49 4.02 15.91
N ALA A 29 5.09 4.22 14.65
CA ALA A 29 4.50 3.16 13.83
C ALA A 29 5.52 2.08 13.43
N LEU A 30 6.80 2.43 13.38
CA LEU A 30 7.90 1.56 12.99
C LEU A 30 8.45 0.72 14.16
N VAL A 31 7.89 0.84 15.37
CA VAL A 31 8.32 0.07 16.55
C VAL A 31 7.22 -0.90 17.00
N PRO A 32 7.51 -2.22 17.13
CA PRO A 32 8.71 -2.91 16.66
C PRO A 32 8.82 -2.94 15.12
N VAL A 33 10.02 -3.10 14.57
CA VAL A 33 10.28 -3.00 13.12
C VAL A 33 9.33 -3.92 12.31
N PRO A 34 8.44 -3.37 11.45
CA PRO A 34 7.58 -4.16 10.59
C PRO A 34 8.34 -4.62 9.33
N ALA A 35 7.77 -5.57 8.59
CA ALA A 35 8.29 -5.95 7.26
C ALA A 35 8.07 -4.86 6.21
N GLY A 36 7.11 -3.96 6.44
CA GLY A 36 6.83 -2.83 5.56
C GLY A 36 5.63 -2.01 6.01
N ILE A 37 5.19 -1.11 5.13
CA ILE A 37 4.11 -0.16 5.37
C ILE A 37 2.96 -0.41 4.39
N LEU A 38 1.76 -0.57 4.93
CA LEU A 38 0.51 -0.46 4.17
C LEU A 38 0.07 1.00 4.22
N LEU A 39 0.18 1.71 3.10
CA LEU A 39 -0.10 3.15 2.99
C LEU A 39 -1.53 3.38 2.51
N LEU A 40 -2.42 3.68 3.46
CA LEU A 40 -3.79 4.10 3.22
C LEU A 40 -3.85 5.55 2.73
N GLY A 41 -4.84 5.83 1.87
CA GLY A 41 -5.08 7.18 1.37
C GLY A 41 -3.97 7.68 0.43
N ALA A 42 -3.13 6.79 -0.10
CA ALA A 42 -2.24 7.14 -1.21
C ALA A 42 -3.09 7.51 -2.43
N GLU A 43 -2.83 8.67 -3.02
CA GLU A 43 -3.57 9.15 -4.19
C GLU A 43 -2.70 9.26 -5.44
N HIS A 44 -1.37 9.15 -5.29
CA HIS A 44 -0.41 9.22 -6.38
C HIS A 44 0.88 8.48 -6.01
N GLY A 45 1.64 7.97 -6.98
CA GLY A 45 2.97 7.39 -6.76
C GLY A 45 3.98 8.32 -6.05
N ARG A 46 3.77 9.65 -6.07
CA ARG A 46 4.57 10.61 -5.31
C ARG A 46 4.40 10.45 -3.79
N ASP A 47 3.28 9.93 -3.33
CA ASP A 47 3.05 9.65 -1.91
C ASP A 47 3.95 8.51 -1.43
N VAL A 48 4.14 7.49 -2.28
CA VAL A 48 5.07 6.38 -2.05
C VAL A 48 6.51 6.89 -2.04
N ALA A 49 6.90 7.70 -3.04
CA ALA A 49 8.23 8.28 -3.10
C ALA A 49 8.55 9.16 -1.88
N ARG A 50 7.60 10.00 -1.45
CA ARG A 50 7.72 10.84 -0.26
C ARG A 50 7.90 10.00 1.00
N LEU A 51 7.07 8.99 1.21
CA LEU A 51 7.21 8.08 2.34
C LEU A 51 8.55 7.34 2.27
N GLY A 52 8.97 6.90 1.08
CA GLY A 52 10.24 6.23 0.86
C GLY A 52 11.45 7.06 1.32
N ALA A 53 11.44 8.37 1.05
CA ALA A 53 12.47 9.28 1.54
C ALA A 53 12.48 9.38 3.08
N MET A 54 11.30 9.43 3.72
CA MET A 54 11.20 9.45 5.19
C MET A 54 11.68 8.14 5.81
N LEU A 55 11.38 7.01 5.18
CA LEU A 55 11.84 5.69 5.62
C LEU A 55 13.36 5.56 5.51
N ALA A 56 13.97 6.09 4.44
CA ALA A 56 15.42 6.06 4.27
C ALA A 56 16.14 6.81 5.41
N VAL A 57 15.61 7.97 5.83
CA VAL A 57 16.13 8.71 6.99
C VAL A 57 16.01 7.87 8.27
N HIS A 58 14.84 7.30 8.52
CA HIS A 58 14.62 6.48 9.71
C HIS A 58 15.52 5.24 9.75
N GLU A 59 15.69 4.55 8.62
CA GLU A 59 16.57 3.39 8.53
C GLU A 59 18.01 3.76 8.86
N ALA A 60 18.51 4.88 8.32
CA ALA A 60 19.83 5.38 8.65
C ALA A 60 19.99 5.73 10.15
N GLU A 61 18.99 6.37 10.75
CA GLU A 61 18.98 6.74 12.18
C GLU A 61 18.94 5.52 13.11
N THR A 62 18.32 4.42 12.66
CA THR A 62 18.13 3.20 13.46
C THR A 62 19.10 2.07 13.12
N GLY A 63 20.01 2.29 12.18
CA GLY A 63 21.01 1.31 11.74
C GLY A 63 20.43 0.18 10.89
N LEU A 64 19.25 0.37 10.29
CA LEU A 64 18.68 -0.55 9.31
C LEU A 64 19.33 -0.30 7.93
N ALA A 65 19.42 -1.34 7.11
CA ALA A 65 19.88 -1.20 5.73
C ALA A 65 18.86 -0.38 4.90
N ASP A 66 19.34 0.43 3.96
CA ASP A 66 18.47 1.18 3.06
C ASP A 66 17.57 0.23 2.27
N GLY A 67 16.28 0.54 2.21
CA GLY A 67 15.29 -0.25 1.49
C GLY A 67 14.69 -1.42 2.28
N THR A 68 15.07 -1.60 3.55
CA THR A 68 14.50 -2.62 4.45
C THR A 68 12.98 -2.49 4.54
N LEU A 69 12.48 -1.28 4.76
CA LEU A 69 11.07 -0.97 4.88
C LEU A 69 10.46 -0.73 3.49
N ARG A 70 9.62 -1.70 3.09
CA ARG A 70 8.89 -1.72 1.82
C ARG A 70 7.53 -1.04 1.94
N ILE A 71 6.94 -0.60 0.83
CA ILE A 71 5.66 0.14 0.81
C ILE A 71 4.65 -0.56 -0.08
N VAL A 72 3.43 -0.71 0.43
CA VAL A 72 2.24 -1.17 -0.29
C VAL A 72 1.18 -0.05 -0.25
N PRO A 73 1.08 0.79 -1.29
CA PRO A 73 0.01 1.78 -1.39
C PRO A 73 -1.35 1.12 -1.64
N VAL A 74 -2.39 1.70 -1.03
CA VAL A 74 -3.77 1.24 -1.15
C VAL A 74 -4.59 2.18 -2.03
N LEU A 75 -5.05 1.67 -3.16
CA LEU A 75 -6.02 2.31 -4.03
C LEU A 75 -7.42 2.09 -3.45
N GLY A 76 -7.91 3.09 -2.71
CA GLY A 76 -9.26 3.09 -2.13
C GLY A 76 -10.07 4.35 -2.46
N THR A 77 -9.55 5.24 -3.31
CA THR A 77 -10.21 6.50 -3.67
C THR A 77 -10.29 6.66 -5.19
N ALA A 78 -11.28 7.42 -5.68
CA ALA A 78 -11.39 7.74 -7.10
C ALA A 78 -10.14 8.43 -7.64
N ARG A 79 -9.50 9.30 -6.83
CA ARG A 79 -8.27 10.00 -7.23
C ARG A 79 -7.11 9.04 -7.40
N ALA A 80 -6.95 8.07 -6.49
CA ALA A 80 -5.91 7.04 -6.59
C ALA A 80 -6.10 6.18 -7.86
N VAL A 81 -7.35 5.84 -8.17
CA VAL A 81 -7.71 5.07 -9.37
C VAL A 81 -7.41 5.86 -10.66
N LEU A 82 -7.77 7.14 -10.72
CA LEU A 82 -7.46 8.00 -11.88
C LEU A 82 -5.96 8.24 -12.05
N ALA A 83 -5.20 8.29 -10.95
CA ALA A 83 -3.75 8.46 -10.96
C ALA A 83 -2.99 7.12 -10.94
N ALA A 84 -3.66 5.99 -11.18
CA ALA A 84 -3.09 4.66 -10.99
C ALA A 84 -1.77 4.46 -11.76
N ALA A 85 -1.67 4.95 -13.00
CA ALA A 85 -0.45 4.85 -13.81
C ALA A 85 0.79 5.43 -13.11
N SER A 86 0.62 6.45 -12.27
CA SER A 86 1.73 7.08 -11.54
C SER A 86 2.41 6.17 -10.52
N PHE A 87 1.75 5.09 -10.10
CA PHE A 87 2.34 4.14 -9.16
C PHE A 87 3.35 3.20 -9.83
N ALA A 88 3.34 3.07 -11.17
CA ALA A 88 4.31 2.25 -11.89
C ALA A 88 5.76 2.73 -11.64
N ASP A 89 5.95 4.04 -11.51
CA ASP A 89 7.24 4.70 -11.28
C ASP A 89 7.39 5.21 -9.83
N ALA A 90 6.67 4.62 -8.88
CA ALA A 90 6.67 5.05 -7.47
C ALA A 90 8.02 4.88 -6.75
N GLY A 91 8.97 4.19 -7.38
CA GLY A 91 10.33 4.00 -6.88
C GLY A 91 10.59 2.61 -6.29
N PRO A 92 11.85 2.34 -5.91
CA PRO A 92 12.33 0.99 -5.63
C PRO A 92 11.74 0.37 -4.37
N ARG A 93 11.04 1.13 -3.52
CA ARG A 93 10.40 0.65 -2.27
C ARG A 93 9.00 0.08 -2.48
N LEU A 94 8.41 0.25 -3.66
CA LEU A 94 7.12 -0.34 -3.99
C LEU A 94 7.22 -1.88 -3.93
N ALA A 95 6.38 -2.51 -3.11
CA ALA A 95 6.40 -3.95 -2.88
C ALA A 95 5.23 -4.68 -3.55
N ALA A 96 4.07 -4.02 -3.57
CA ALA A 96 2.82 -4.50 -4.14
C ALA A 96 1.89 -3.31 -4.36
N LEU A 97 0.85 -3.48 -5.17
CA LEU A 97 -0.25 -2.53 -5.28
C LEU A 97 -1.51 -3.12 -4.65
N ALA A 98 -2.07 -2.47 -3.64
CA ALA A 98 -3.27 -2.94 -2.99
C ALA A 98 -4.52 -2.21 -3.51
N LEU A 99 -5.63 -2.93 -3.63
CA LEU A 99 -6.94 -2.35 -3.96
C LEU A 99 -7.91 -2.60 -2.80
N ASP A 100 -8.51 -1.54 -2.27
CA ASP A 100 -9.58 -1.62 -1.28
C ASP A 100 -10.94 -1.57 -1.99
N ALA A 101 -11.46 -2.74 -2.33
CA ALA A 101 -12.73 -2.87 -3.06
C ALA A 101 -13.92 -2.35 -2.23
N THR A 102 -13.86 -2.48 -0.90
CA THR A 102 -14.87 -1.96 0.02
C THR A 102 -14.90 -0.45 -0.02
N ALA A 103 -13.73 0.21 0.11
CA ALA A 103 -13.65 1.67 0.02
C ALA A 103 -14.15 2.20 -1.33
N LEU A 104 -13.88 1.49 -2.44
CA LEU A 104 -14.41 1.87 -3.75
C LEU A 104 -15.93 1.68 -3.87
N ALA A 105 -16.50 0.66 -3.23
CA ALA A 105 -17.95 0.46 -3.19
C ALA A 105 -18.66 1.58 -2.41
N GLU A 106 -18.03 2.08 -1.35
CA GLU A 106 -18.55 3.20 -0.54
C GLU A 106 -18.60 4.54 -1.29
N LEU A 107 -17.89 4.68 -2.40
CA LEU A 107 -17.96 5.86 -3.28
C LEU A 107 -19.27 5.94 -4.09
N GLY A 108 -20.13 4.92 -4.03
CA GLY A 108 -21.37 4.86 -4.81
C GLY A 108 -21.16 4.58 -6.30
N LEU A 109 -19.99 4.07 -6.68
CA LEU A 109 -19.67 3.68 -8.05
C LEU A 109 -20.42 2.41 -8.48
N GLY A 110 -20.74 2.29 -9.76
CA GLY A 110 -21.33 1.08 -10.34
C GLY A 110 -20.32 -0.08 -10.44
N GLU A 111 -20.83 -1.26 -10.83
CA GLU A 111 -19.99 -2.44 -11.00
C GLU A 111 -18.95 -2.26 -12.12
N ALA A 112 -19.32 -1.63 -13.23
CA ALA A 112 -18.43 -1.40 -14.36
C ALA A 112 -17.21 -0.54 -13.95
N GLU A 113 -17.44 0.51 -13.17
CA GLU A 113 -16.38 1.38 -12.65
C GLU A 113 -15.45 0.64 -11.69
N ARG A 114 -15.99 -0.23 -10.83
CA ARG A 114 -15.18 -1.06 -9.90
C ARG A 114 -14.34 -2.09 -10.64
N VAL A 115 -14.90 -2.74 -11.66
CA VAL A 115 -14.18 -3.67 -12.55
C VAL A 115 -13.05 -2.92 -13.27
N GLN A 116 -13.32 -1.73 -13.81
CA GLN A 116 -12.31 -0.90 -14.45
C GLN A 116 -11.19 -0.50 -13.47
N ALA A 117 -11.53 -0.10 -12.24
CA ALA A 117 -10.55 0.23 -11.21
C ALA A 117 -9.63 -0.97 -10.89
N ARG A 118 -10.21 -2.17 -10.77
CA ARG A 118 -9.45 -3.40 -10.55
C ARG A 118 -8.53 -3.73 -11.72
N ALA A 119 -9.02 -3.60 -12.95
CA ALA A 119 -8.24 -3.84 -14.15
C ALA A 119 -7.05 -2.88 -14.27
N MET A 120 -7.27 -1.58 -14.03
CA MET A 120 -6.19 -0.59 -14.03
C MET A 120 -5.14 -0.87 -12.95
N ALA A 121 -5.57 -1.21 -11.73
CA ALA A 121 -4.64 -1.59 -10.66
C ALA A 121 -3.79 -2.82 -11.04
N GLY A 122 -4.40 -3.84 -11.66
CA GLY A 122 -3.68 -5.01 -12.15
C GLY A 122 -2.63 -4.68 -13.21
N LEU A 123 -2.99 -3.85 -14.20
CA LEU A 123 -2.06 -3.40 -15.25
C LEU A 123 -0.88 -2.61 -14.68
N VAL A 124 -1.15 -1.72 -13.71
CA VAL A 124 -0.11 -0.91 -13.07
C VAL A 124 0.83 -1.77 -12.23
N ALA A 125 0.29 -2.72 -11.47
CA ALA A 125 1.10 -3.66 -10.69
C ALA A 125 2.03 -4.46 -11.62
N ALA A 126 1.50 -4.96 -12.74
CA ALA A 126 2.29 -5.65 -13.75
C ALA A 126 3.37 -4.74 -14.38
N ALA A 127 3.04 -3.48 -14.70
CA ALA A 127 4.01 -2.52 -15.22
C ALA A 127 5.14 -2.18 -14.23
N ALA A 128 4.83 -2.12 -12.94
CA ALA A 128 5.81 -1.96 -11.86
C ALA A 128 6.60 -3.25 -11.54
N GLY A 129 6.22 -4.41 -12.10
CA GLY A 129 6.82 -5.69 -11.75
C GLY A 129 6.52 -6.16 -10.32
N VAL A 130 5.39 -5.73 -9.74
CA VAL A 130 4.98 -6.06 -8.37
C VAL A 130 3.63 -6.79 -8.37
N PRO A 131 3.31 -7.62 -7.36
CA PRO A 131 2.00 -8.22 -7.24
C PRO A 131 0.90 -7.18 -6.97
N MET A 132 -0.30 -7.45 -7.48
CA MET A 132 -1.53 -6.79 -7.03
C MET A 132 -2.13 -7.63 -5.90
N ILE A 133 -2.54 -6.98 -4.80
CA ILE A 133 -3.26 -7.63 -3.70
C ILE A 133 -4.66 -7.01 -3.54
N ALA A 134 -5.65 -7.86 -3.28
CA ALA A 134 -6.97 -7.39 -2.86
C ALA A 134 -6.95 -7.22 -1.34
N LEU A 135 -7.41 -6.10 -0.82
CA LEU A 135 -7.59 -5.92 0.62
C LEU A 135 -9.02 -6.30 1.03
N ALA A 136 -9.11 -7.00 2.14
CA ALA A 136 -10.34 -7.21 2.89
C ALA A 136 -10.24 -6.53 4.25
N ARG A 137 -11.38 -6.03 4.71
CA ARG A 137 -11.60 -5.63 6.10
C ARG A 137 -12.46 -6.68 6.75
N ASP A 138 -12.00 -7.21 7.89
CA ASP A 138 -12.86 -8.09 8.70
C ASP A 138 -14.00 -7.29 9.35
N ALA A 139 -14.95 -7.98 9.99
CA ALA A 139 -16.10 -7.36 10.65
C ALA A 139 -15.72 -6.38 11.79
N VAL A 140 -14.47 -6.42 12.26
CA VAL A 140 -13.92 -5.54 13.31
C VAL A 140 -13.03 -4.44 12.70
N GLY A 141 -12.96 -4.35 11.37
CA GLY A 141 -12.20 -3.35 10.62
C GLY A 141 -10.71 -3.65 10.50
N ARG A 142 -10.22 -4.85 10.86
CA ARG A 142 -8.82 -5.23 10.66
C ARG A 142 -8.55 -5.47 9.18
N LEU A 143 -7.41 -4.97 8.73
CA LEU A 143 -6.96 -5.12 7.36
C LEU A 143 -6.20 -6.44 7.19
N GLY A 144 -6.48 -7.12 6.08
CA GLY A 144 -5.73 -8.27 5.58
C GLY A 144 -5.87 -8.33 4.07
N ASN A 145 -5.09 -9.17 3.40
CA ASN A 145 -5.35 -9.50 2.01
C ASN A 145 -6.45 -10.57 1.90
N ALA A 146 -7.29 -10.44 0.87
CA ALA A 146 -8.44 -11.31 0.59
C ALA A 146 -8.07 -12.51 -0.28
#